data_AF-A0A962R0L5-F1
#
_entry.id   AF-A0A962R0L5-F1
#
_cell.length_a   1.000
_cell.length_b   1.000
_cell.length_c   1.000
_cell.angle_alpha   90.00
_cell.angle_beta   90.00
_cell.angle_gamma   90.00
#
_symmetry.space_group_name_H-M   'P 1'
#
loop_
_entity.id
_entity.type
_entity.pdbx_description
1 polymer ?
#
loop_
_entity_poly.entity_id
_entity_poly.type
_entity_poly.pdbx_seq_one_letter_code
_entity_poly.pdbx_strand_id
1 'polypeptide(L)'
;IERYLITSSVNGVLAQRLVRTLCRQCRVEHQVGRDYIVQTGLRRYVAGDSCTLFKAAGCSACNHTGYAGRTGIHELFVLDGEMHRVIMSGADATLLHSAARRQGMVTLYEDGLRKVVQGLTSIEEVLRVTQDQNDEESSPVPLAVDIEPADMPAINPVSAR
;
A
#
# COMPACT_ATOMS: atom_id res chain seq x y z
N ILE A 1 -22.78 17.32 9.18
CA ILE A 1 -23.03 16.80 7.81
C ILE A 1 -23.91 15.58 7.96
N GLU A 2 -25.01 15.50 7.20
CA GLU A 2 -25.93 14.36 7.23
C GLU A 2 -25.33 13.21 6.41
N ARG A 3 -25.43 11.96 6.91
CA ARG A 3 -24.76 10.79 6.31
C ARG A 3 -25.16 10.52 4.85
N TYR A 4 -26.42 10.76 4.48
CA TYR A 4 -26.88 10.54 3.11
C TYR A 4 -26.23 11.49 2.09
N LEU A 5 -25.79 12.68 2.51
CA LEU A 5 -25.08 13.61 1.62
C LEU A 5 -23.67 13.09 1.29
N ILE A 6 -23.04 12.41 2.24
CA ILE A 6 -21.74 11.77 2.02
C ILE A 6 -21.89 10.68 0.97
N THR A 7 -22.92 9.84 1.11
CA THR A 7 -23.09 8.70 0.21
C THR A 7 -23.64 9.08 -1.16
N SER A 8 -24.29 10.23 -1.30
CA SER A 8 -24.79 10.72 -2.59
C SER A 8 -23.77 11.56 -3.38
N SER A 9 -22.72 12.05 -2.74
CA SER A 9 -21.78 13.01 -3.34
C SER A 9 -20.36 12.47 -3.52
N VAL A 10 -20.00 11.37 -2.86
CA VAL A 10 -18.65 10.80 -2.87
C VAL A 10 -18.66 9.43 -3.54
N ASN A 11 -17.87 9.25 -4.60
CA ASN A 11 -17.69 7.92 -5.22
C ASN A 11 -16.56 7.11 -4.57
N GLY A 12 -15.65 7.78 -3.88
CA GLY A 12 -14.48 7.17 -3.25
C GLY A 12 -13.52 8.22 -2.71
N VAL A 13 -12.52 7.75 -1.96
CA VAL A 13 -11.47 8.56 -1.35
C VAL A 13 -10.13 7.91 -1.66
N LEU A 14 -9.22 8.70 -2.25
CA LEU A 14 -7.83 8.29 -2.48
C LEU A 14 -6.94 8.94 -1.44
N ALA A 15 -6.29 8.12 -0.61
CA ALA A 15 -5.18 8.54 0.21
C ALA A 15 -3.86 8.25 -0.50
N GLN A 16 -2.91 9.17 -0.41
CA GLN A 16 -1.59 9.04 -1.02
C GLN A 16 -0.50 9.55 -0.09
N ARG A 17 0.64 8.86 -0.07
CA ARG A 17 1.91 9.37 0.49
C ARG A 17 3.03 9.22 -0.54
N LEU A 18 4.09 10.02 -0.40
CA LEU A 18 5.29 9.93 -1.24
C LEU A 18 6.43 9.25 -0.47
N VAL A 19 6.93 8.15 -1.03
CA VAL A 19 8.16 7.49 -0.58
C VAL A 19 9.31 7.87 -1.50
N ARG A 20 10.52 7.98 -0.96
CA ARG A 20 11.73 8.09 -1.77
C ARG A 20 12.01 6.79 -2.51
N THR A 21 12.53 6.88 -3.73
CA THR A 21 12.93 5.71 -4.52
C THR A 21 14.40 5.40 -4.33
N LEU A 22 14.76 4.12 -4.23
CA LEU A 22 16.14 3.68 -4.07
C LEU A 22 16.98 4.11 -5.28
N CYS A 23 18.18 4.60 -5.01
CA CYS A 23 19.13 4.95 -6.07
C CYS A 23 19.55 3.68 -6.82
N ARG A 24 19.26 3.61 -8.12
CA ARG A 24 19.58 2.44 -8.96
C ARG A 24 21.07 2.15 -9.09
N GLN A 25 21.94 3.14 -8.85
CA GLN A 25 23.40 2.99 -8.97
C GLN A 25 24.05 2.41 -7.71
N CYS A 26 23.44 2.59 -6.53
CA CYS A 26 24.07 2.20 -5.25
C CYS A 26 23.18 1.36 -4.34
N ARG A 27 21.97 0.97 -4.77
CA ARG A 27 21.15 0.03 -3.99
C ARG A 27 21.90 -1.29 -3.84
N VAL A 28 21.86 -1.85 -2.64
CA VAL A 28 22.51 -3.12 -2.31
C VAL A 28 21.48 -4.18 -2.00
N GLU A 29 21.74 -5.39 -2.46
CA GLU A 29 20.92 -6.56 -2.14
C GLU A 29 21.06 -6.89 -0.65
N HIS A 30 19.94 -7.24 -0.03
CA HIS A 30 19.86 -7.62 1.36
C HIS A 30 18.95 -8.84 1.48
N GLN A 31 19.56 -9.99 1.79
CA GLN A 31 18.81 -11.21 2.02
C GLN A 31 18.10 -11.12 3.38
N VAL A 32 16.80 -11.38 3.38
CA VAL A 32 15.97 -11.44 4.59
C VAL A 32 15.42 -12.85 4.78
N GLY A 33 15.33 -13.27 6.03
CA GLY A 33 14.81 -14.58 6.43
C GLY A 33 13.36 -14.54 6.87
N ARG A 34 12.84 -15.71 7.27
CA ARG A 34 11.44 -15.94 7.60
C ARG A 34 10.89 -14.99 8.65
N ASP A 35 11.63 -14.78 9.75
CA ASP A 35 11.16 -13.95 10.86
C ASP A 35 10.91 -12.51 10.41
N TYR A 36 11.81 -11.99 9.57
CA TYR A 36 11.67 -10.66 8.98
C TYR A 36 10.46 -10.58 8.04
N ILE A 37 10.27 -11.60 7.21
CA ILE A 37 9.14 -11.69 6.26
C ILE A 37 7.80 -11.70 7.01
N VAL A 38 7.72 -12.43 8.13
CA VAL A 38 6.52 -12.50 8.97
C VAL A 38 6.29 -11.16 9.67
N GLN A 39 7.31 -10.59 10.32
CA GLN A 39 7.20 -9.35 11.07
C GLN A 39 6.79 -8.16 10.20
N THR A 40 7.27 -8.11 8.96
CA THR A 40 6.96 -7.01 8.02
C THR A 40 5.68 -7.21 7.22
N GLY A 41 5.07 -8.40 7.26
CA GLY A 41 3.89 -8.72 6.43
C GLY A 41 4.23 -9.01 4.95
N LEU A 42 5.50 -9.24 4.62
CA LEU A 42 5.95 -9.52 3.25
C LEU A 42 5.52 -10.89 2.73
N ARG A 43 5.06 -11.80 3.60
CA ARG A 43 4.74 -13.20 3.24
C ARG A 43 3.84 -13.34 2.03
N ARG A 44 2.90 -12.41 1.84
CA ARG A 44 1.95 -12.39 0.72
C ARG A 44 2.55 -11.94 -0.62
N TYR A 45 3.79 -11.47 -0.63
CA TYR A 45 4.47 -10.88 -1.80
C TYR A 45 5.74 -11.63 -2.20
N VAL A 46 6.16 -12.62 -1.43
CA VAL A 46 7.43 -13.33 -1.64
C VAL A 46 7.21 -14.83 -1.60
N ALA A 47 7.92 -15.57 -2.46
CA ALA A 47 7.88 -17.02 -2.48
C ALA A 47 8.90 -17.58 -1.48
N GLY A 48 8.44 -18.39 -0.52
CA GLY A 48 9.30 -19.10 0.43
C GLY A 48 9.67 -18.33 1.70
N ASP A 49 10.65 -18.88 2.42
CA ASP A 49 11.06 -18.43 3.75
C ASP A 49 12.28 -17.50 3.74
N SER A 50 12.74 -17.10 2.55
CA SER A 50 13.75 -16.05 2.37
C SER A 50 13.51 -15.30 1.06
N CYS A 51 13.89 -14.02 1.01
CA CYS A 51 13.87 -13.25 -0.22
C CYS A 51 14.98 -12.19 -0.22
N THR A 52 15.27 -11.66 -1.41
CA THR A 52 16.21 -10.55 -1.59
C THR A 52 15.44 -9.25 -1.66
N LEU A 53 15.75 -8.31 -0.76
CA LEU A 53 15.28 -6.93 -0.79
C LEU A 53 16.43 -6.00 -1.13
N PHE A 54 16.15 -4.71 -1.27
CA PHE A 54 17.17 -3.69 -1.53
C PHE A 54 17.24 -2.66 -0.42
N LYS A 55 18.47 -2.24 -0.08
CA LYS A 55 18.75 -1.17 0.89
C LYS A 55 19.51 -0.02 0.23
N ALA A 56 19.37 1.16 0.82
CA ALA A 56 20.10 2.36 0.42
C ALA A 56 21.55 2.30 0.94
N ALA A 57 22.55 2.45 0.06
CA ALA A 57 23.96 2.54 0.46
C ALA A 57 24.55 3.96 0.35
N GLY A 58 24.14 4.72 -0.66
CA GLY A 58 24.62 6.08 -0.91
C GLY A 58 25.81 6.14 -1.88
N CYS A 59 25.76 7.10 -2.81
CA CYS A 59 26.82 7.41 -3.76
C CYS A 59 26.72 8.87 -4.21
N SER A 60 27.72 9.36 -4.94
CA SER A 60 27.74 10.74 -5.45
C SER A 60 26.50 11.11 -6.28
N ALA A 61 25.99 10.20 -7.11
CA ALA A 61 24.82 10.45 -7.96
C ALA A 61 23.51 10.66 -7.20
N CYS A 62 23.43 10.25 -5.94
CA CYS A 62 22.27 10.47 -5.06
C CYS A 62 22.61 11.38 -3.87
N ASN A 63 23.69 12.16 -3.95
CA ASN A 63 24.20 13.01 -2.87
C ASN A 63 24.37 12.24 -1.55
N HIS A 64 24.87 11.00 -1.65
CA HIS A 64 25.10 10.10 -0.52
C HIS A 64 23.86 9.75 0.32
N THR A 65 22.65 9.99 -0.19
CA THR A 65 21.41 9.67 0.55
C THR A 65 20.96 8.22 0.40
N GLY A 66 21.39 7.55 -0.69
CA GLY A 66 20.89 6.23 -1.09
C GLY A 66 19.56 6.26 -1.84
N TYR A 67 18.97 7.43 -2.05
CA TYR A 67 17.69 7.61 -2.73
C TYR A 67 17.78 8.63 -3.87
N ALA A 68 17.08 8.37 -4.96
CA ALA A 68 17.00 9.27 -6.11
C ALA A 68 15.58 9.25 -6.69
N GLY A 69 14.81 10.31 -6.46
CA GLY A 69 13.41 10.44 -6.85
C GLY A 69 12.41 10.06 -5.76
N ARG A 70 11.12 10.06 -6.14
CA ARG A 70 9.98 9.70 -5.28
C ARG A 70 8.93 8.94 -6.09
N THR A 71 8.17 8.08 -5.43
CA THR A 71 6.98 7.42 -5.98
C THR A 71 5.83 7.51 -4.99
N GLY A 72 4.59 7.52 -5.50
CA GLY A 72 3.40 7.45 -4.67
C GLY A 72 3.17 6.04 -4.13
N ILE A 73 2.66 5.95 -2.91
CA ILE A 73 1.91 4.80 -2.39
C ILE A 73 0.46 5.24 -2.17
N HIS A 74 -0.48 4.34 -2.44
CA HIS A 74 -1.89 4.69 -2.58
C HIS A 74 -2.78 3.71 -1.80
N GLU A 75 -3.84 4.27 -1.26
CA GLU A 75 -4.94 3.55 -0.62
C GLU A 75 -6.24 4.13 -1.17
N LEU A 76 -7.05 3.30 -1.80
CA LEU A 76 -8.27 3.71 -2.47
C LEU A 76 -9.47 3.09 -1.79
N PHE A 77 -10.21 3.90 -1.06
CA PHE A 77 -11.53 3.57 -0.55
C PHE A 77 -12.56 3.85 -1.65
N VAL A 78 -13.32 2.83 -2.05
CA VAL A 78 -14.39 2.97 -3.04
C VAL A 78 -15.74 2.92 -2.32
N LEU A 79 -16.60 3.90 -2.59
CA LEU A 79 -17.95 3.90 -2.05
C LEU A 79 -18.87 3.06 -2.94
N ASP A 80 -18.97 1.78 -2.62
CA ASP A 80 -19.95 0.86 -3.21
C ASP A 80 -21.23 0.74 -2.38
N GLY A 81 -22.13 -0.15 -2.81
CA GLY A 81 -23.40 -0.39 -2.12
C GLY A 81 -23.26 -0.94 -0.71
N GLU A 82 -22.19 -1.68 -0.41
CA GLU A 82 -21.95 -2.20 0.94
C GLU A 82 -21.40 -1.09 1.86
N MET A 83 -20.44 -0.30 1.37
CA MET A 83 -19.92 0.85 2.11
C MET A 83 -21.02 1.89 2.37
N HIS A 84 -21.94 2.07 1.43
CA HIS A 84 -23.14 2.88 1.63
C HIS A 84 -23.96 2.39 2.83
N ARG A 85 -24.22 1.08 2.96
CA ARG A 85 -24.96 0.52 4.11
C ARG A 85 -24.22 0.74 5.42
N VAL A 86 -22.90 0.49 5.44
CA VAL A 86 -22.05 0.65 6.63
C VAL A 86 -22.03 2.12 7.10
N ILE A 87 -21.94 3.08 6.19
CA ILE A 87 -22.01 4.50 6.54
C ILE A 87 -23.39 4.86 7.07
N MET A 88 -24.46 4.39 6.44
CA MET A 88 -25.84 4.68 6.86
C MET A 88 -26.21 4.05 8.20
N SER A 89 -25.60 2.91 8.59
CA SER A 89 -25.77 2.32 9.92
C SER A 89 -25.06 3.12 11.03
N GLY A 90 -24.29 4.15 10.66
CA GLY A 90 -23.55 4.98 11.60
C GLY A 90 -22.30 4.32 12.18
N ALA A 91 -21.70 3.37 11.43
CA ALA A 91 -20.43 2.78 11.81
C ALA A 91 -19.33 3.83 11.94
N ASP A 92 -18.36 3.55 12.81
CA ASP A 92 -17.15 4.37 12.96
C ASP A 92 -16.13 4.10 11.84
N ALA A 93 -15.04 4.87 11.85
CA ALA A 93 -14.00 4.78 10.85
C ALA A 93 -13.31 3.40 10.84
N THR A 94 -13.09 2.79 12.01
CA THR A 94 -12.44 1.49 12.16
C THR A 94 -13.25 0.37 11.53
N LEU A 95 -14.57 0.33 11.80
CA LEU A 95 -15.48 -0.63 11.18
C LEU A 95 -15.58 -0.42 9.67
N LEU A 96 -15.64 0.83 9.21
CA LEU A 96 -15.68 1.18 7.80
C LEU A 96 -14.40 0.75 7.07
N HIS A 97 -13.24 1.04 7.66
CA HIS A 97 -11.93 0.66 7.14
C HIS A 97 -11.83 -0.88 7.07
N SER A 98 -12.15 -1.58 8.16
CA SER A 98 -12.20 -3.04 8.20
C SER A 98 -13.13 -3.65 7.14
N ALA A 99 -14.27 -3.01 6.85
CA ALA A 99 -15.17 -3.44 5.80
C ALA A 99 -14.58 -3.23 4.40
N ALA A 100 -13.97 -2.08 4.14
CA ALA A 100 -13.27 -1.82 2.87
C ALA A 100 -12.08 -2.77 2.65
N ARG A 101 -11.35 -3.10 3.72
CA ARG A 101 -10.25 -4.09 3.71
C ARG A 101 -10.74 -5.47 3.27
N ARG A 102 -11.89 -5.92 3.78
CA ARG A 102 -12.52 -7.19 3.35
C ARG A 102 -12.91 -7.19 1.87
N GLN A 103 -13.21 -6.03 1.31
CA GLN A 103 -13.57 -5.87 -0.11
C GLN A 103 -12.36 -5.65 -1.04
N GLY A 104 -11.13 -5.80 -0.54
CA GLY A 104 -9.94 -5.70 -1.40
C GLY A 104 -9.19 -4.38 -1.33
N MET A 105 -9.59 -3.45 -0.45
CA MET A 105 -8.84 -2.20 -0.28
C MET A 105 -7.41 -2.49 0.19
N VAL A 106 -6.44 -2.06 -0.61
CA VAL A 106 -5.00 -2.14 -0.31
C VAL A 106 -4.62 -0.90 0.48
N THR A 107 -3.96 -1.08 1.63
CA THR A 107 -3.50 0.05 2.45
C THR A 107 -2.23 0.69 1.88
N LEU A 108 -1.89 1.90 2.35
CA LEU A 108 -0.62 2.54 2.00
C LEU A 108 0.58 1.65 2.34
N TYR A 109 0.55 1.00 3.51
CA TYR A 109 1.62 0.08 3.93
C TYR A 109 1.76 -1.09 2.95
N GLU A 110 0.65 -1.69 2.54
CA GLU A 110 0.66 -2.83 1.62
C GLU A 110 1.10 -2.47 0.21
N ASP A 111 0.67 -1.32 -0.33
CA ASP A 111 1.19 -0.81 -1.60
C ASP A 111 2.69 -0.47 -1.48
N GLY A 112 3.12 0.03 -0.32
CA GLY A 112 4.53 0.19 0.02
C GLY A 112 5.30 -1.13 -0.04
N LEU A 113 4.81 -2.18 0.61
CA LEU A 113 5.44 -3.51 0.61
C LEU A 113 5.58 -4.08 -0.81
N ARG A 114 4.57 -3.91 -1.68
CA ARG A 114 4.67 -4.29 -3.10
C ARG A 114 5.85 -3.62 -3.79
N LYS A 115 6.04 -2.31 -3.55
CA LYS A 115 7.16 -1.54 -4.11
C LYS A 115 8.51 -1.91 -3.49
N VAL A 116 8.54 -2.34 -2.24
CA VAL A 116 9.74 -2.87 -1.57
C VAL A 116 10.20 -4.16 -2.23
N VAL A 117 9.30 -5.10 -2.49
CA VAL A 117 9.63 -6.36 -3.17
C VAL A 117 10.11 -6.12 -4.61
N GLN A 118 9.58 -5.09 -5.28
CA GLN A 118 10.05 -4.66 -6.61
C GLN A 118 11.40 -3.92 -6.57
N GLY A 119 11.97 -3.66 -5.39
CA GLY A 119 13.22 -2.93 -5.22
C GLY A 119 13.15 -1.45 -5.62
N LEU A 120 11.94 -0.86 -5.60
CA LEU A 120 11.71 0.55 -5.94
C LEU A 120 11.96 1.48 -4.75
N THR A 121 11.60 1.04 -3.55
CA THR A 121 11.82 1.76 -2.28
C THR A 121 12.33 0.76 -1.23
N SER A 122 12.65 1.25 -0.03
CA SER A 122 13.07 0.40 1.07
C SER A 122 11.97 0.28 2.12
N ILE A 123 12.05 -0.77 2.92
CA ILE A 123 11.12 -1.00 4.04
C ILE A 123 11.21 0.11 5.09
N GLU A 124 12.39 0.65 5.35
CA GLU A 124 12.60 1.77 6.27
C GLU A 124 11.85 3.02 5.77
N GLU A 125 11.86 3.24 4.46
CA GLU A 125 11.16 4.36 3.85
C GLU A 125 9.64 4.21 3.91
N VAL A 126 9.12 2.99 3.71
CA VAL A 126 7.69 2.70 3.88
C VAL A 126 7.28 2.94 5.33
N LEU A 127 7.98 2.35 6.30
CA LEU A 127 7.67 2.52 7.72
C LEU A 127 7.70 4.01 8.13
N ARG A 128 8.70 4.77 7.68
CA ARG A 128 8.80 6.22 7.95
C ARG A 128 7.56 6.99 7.49
N VAL A 129 6.91 6.57 6.40
CA VAL A 129 5.73 7.25 5.89
C VAL A 129 4.42 6.59 6.29
N THR A 130 4.38 5.41 6.90
CA THR A 130 3.11 4.75 7.26
C THR A 130 2.90 4.55 8.75
N GLN A 131 3.83 4.99 9.60
CA GLN A 131 3.76 4.82 11.06
C GLN A 131 2.44 5.29 11.68
N ASP A 132 1.83 6.39 11.19
CA ASP A 132 0.55 6.89 11.73
C ASP A 132 -0.66 5.96 11.50
N GLN A 133 -0.56 4.93 10.64
CA GLN A 133 -1.64 3.96 10.39
C GLN A 133 -1.52 2.68 11.23
N ASN A 134 -0.37 2.44 11.87
CA ASN A 134 -0.11 1.18 12.57
C ASN A 134 -0.70 1.11 13.99
N ASP A 135 -1.30 2.20 14.49
CA ASP A 135 -1.70 2.29 15.89
C ASP A 135 -3.04 1.60 16.24
N GLU A 136 -3.80 1.04 15.27
CA GLU A 136 -5.13 0.46 15.59
C GLU A 136 -5.47 -0.95 15.03
N GLU A 137 -4.74 -1.53 14.08
CA GLU A 137 -5.28 -2.69 13.35
C GLU A 137 -4.28 -3.84 13.12
N SER A 138 -4.08 -4.66 14.15
CA SER A 138 -3.43 -5.97 14.03
C SER A 138 -4.47 -7.09 13.85
N SER A 139 -5.11 -7.15 12.68
CA SER A 139 -5.73 -8.40 12.24
C SER A 139 -5.61 -8.57 10.72
N PRO A 140 -4.91 -9.61 10.24
CA PRO A 140 -4.85 -9.90 8.82
C PRO A 140 -6.23 -10.38 8.34
N VAL A 141 -6.89 -9.57 7.53
CA VAL A 141 -8.07 -10.01 6.77
C VAL A 141 -7.59 -10.87 5.60
N PRO A 142 -8.07 -12.12 5.44
CA PRO A 142 -7.74 -12.92 4.27
C PRO A 142 -8.33 -12.26 3.02
N LEU A 143 -7.48 -11.84 2.10
CA LEU A 143 -7.90 -11.49 0.75
C LEU A 143 -8.06 -12.79 -0.04
N ALA A 144 -9.22 -13.42 0.09
CA ALA A 144 -9.68 -14.36 -0.92
C ALA A 144 -10.25 -13.54 -2.08
N VAL A 145 -9.37 -13.02 -2.92
CA VAL A 145 -9.71 -12.72 -4.31
C VAL A 145 -8.51 -13.14 -5.15
N ASP A 146 -8.58 -14.36 -5.67
CA ASP A 146 -7.79 -14.76 -6.83
C ASP A 146 -8.28 -13.90 -8.00
N ILE A 147 -7.68 -12.73 -8.17
CA ILE A 147 -7.91 -11.90 -9.36
C ILE A 147 -7.09 -12.56 -10.48
N GLU A 148 -7.75 -13.31 -11.34
CA GLU A 148 -7.13 -13.80 -12.57
C GLU A 148 -6.72 -12.59 -13.43
N PRO A 149 -5.65 -12.68 -14.25
CA PRO A 149 -5.16 -11.57 -15.08
C PRO A 149 -6.22 -10.91 -15.97
N ALA A 150 -7.34 -11.61 -16.24
CA ALA A 150 -8.46 -11.14 -17.04
C ALA A 150 -9.38 -10.14 -16.31
N ASP A 151 -9.37 -10.11 -14.97
CA ASP A 151 -10.26 -9.26 -14.15
C ASP A 151 -9.60 -7.94 -13.72
N MET A 152 -8.39 -7.64 -14.22
CA MET A 152 -7.79 -6.32 -14.05
C MET A 152 -8.59 -5.29 -14.87
N PRO A 153 -9.18 -4.25 -14.22
CA PRO A 153 -9.85 -3.20 -14.97
C PRO A 153 -8.84 -2.50 -15.86
N ALA A 154 -9.11 -2.48 -17.17
CA ALA A 154 -8.29 -1.77 -18.14
C ALA A 154 -8.25 -0.28 -17.77
N ILE A 155 -7.06 0.18 -17.35
CA ILE A 155 -6.80 1.61 -17.15
C ILE A 155 -6.72 2.23 -18.53
N ASN A 156 -7.82 2.84 -18.99
CA ASN A 156 -7.81 3.62 -20.21
C ASN A 156 -6.81 4.77 -20.04
N PRO A 157 -5.84 4.94 -20.94
CA PRO A 157 -4.91 6.06 -20.85
C PRO A 157 -5.73 7.35 -20.94
N VAL A 158 -5.58 8.21 -19.92
CA VAL A 158 -6.12 9.56 -19.95
C VAL A 158 -5.50 10.25 -21.15
N SER A 159 -6.32 10.52 -22.17
CA SER A 159 -5.93 11.29 -23.34
C SER A 159 -5.36 12.63 -22.87
N ALA A 160 -4.06 12.82 -23.06
CA ALA A 160 -3.44 14.13 -22.89
C ALA A 160 -4.14 15.12 -23.85
N ARG A 161 -4.72 16.19 -23.29
CA ARG A 161 -5.08 17.40 -24.01
C ARG A 161 -4.02 18.45 -23.73
#